data_AF-A0A7S2C6V5-F1
#
_entry.id   AF-A0A7S2C6V5-F1
#
_cell.length_a   1.000
_cell.length_b   1.000
_cell.length_c   1.000
_cell.angle_alpha   90.00
_cell.angle_beta   90.00
_cell.angle_gamma   90.00
#
_symmetry.space_group_name_H-M   'P 1'
#
loop_
_entity.id
_entity.type
_entity.pdbx_description
1 polymer ?
#
loop_
_entity_poly.entity_id
_entity_poly.type
_entity_poly.pdbx_seq_one_letter_code
_entity_poly.pdbx_strand_id
1 'polypeptide(L)'
;IWIHDCSIWNQDDCIACKGGTNMLFERIIASGLGLTIGSLGSGTTRNITFRDCSMRNTFKGIYMKFNVGAINELGVLADVLYEDIRIEQPRQWPIWIGPAQQSVGGDAQNICKANPCSLCWPYVPPAECNAPPMGLFANITLRNVTIIDPKTS
;
A
#
# COMPACT_ATOMS: atom_id res chain seq x y z
N ILE A 1 14.44 -9.69 7.07
CA ILE A 1 13.17 -10.30 7.58
C ILE A 1 12.64 -11.24 6.51
N TRP A 2 12.10 -12.40 6.89
CA TRP A 2 11.49 -13.35 5.96
C TRP A 2 10.17 -13.87 6.54
N ILE A 3 9.08 -13.69 5.81
CA ILE A 3 7.75 -14.19 6.16
C ILE A 3 7.23 -15.00 4.98
N HIS A 4 6.76 -16.22 5.24
CA HIS A 4 6.34 -17.11 4.17
C HIS A 4 5.27 -18.11 4.59
N ASP A 5 4.57 -18.68 3.60
CA ASP A 5 3.62 -19.79 3.76
C ASP A 5 2.49 -19.47 4.77
N CYS A 6 1.90 -18.27 4.62
CA CYS A 6 0.89 -17.75 5.54
C CYS A 6 -0.44 -17.49 4.85
N SER A 7 -1.53 -17.62 5.61
CA SER A 7 -2.87 -17.16 5.22
C SER A 7 -3.35 -16.09 6.20
N ILE A 8 -3.65 -14.90 5.70
CA ILE A 8 -3.96 -13.72 6.49
C ILE A 8 -5.32 -13.15 6.07
N TRP A 9 -6.27 -13.17 7.01
CA TRP A 9 -7.62 -12.66 6.81
C TRP A 9 -7.93 -11.59 7.85
N ASN A 10 -7.93 -10.32 7.43
CA ASN A 10 -8.20 -9.18 8.30
C ASN A 10 -8.92 -8.05 7.54
N GLN A 11 -9.06 -6.89 8.20
CA GLN A 11 -9.77 -5.73 7.66
C GLN A 11 -8.83 -4.55 7.33
N ASP A 12 -7.52 -4.74 7.49
CA ASP A 12 -6.50 -3.71 7.30
C ASP A 12 -5.29 -4.30 6.54
N ASP A 13 -4.12 -3.68 6.58
CA ASP A 13 -2.91 -4.18 5.92
C ASP A 13 -2.62 -5.63 6.37
N CYS A 14 -2.47 -6.57 5.43
CA CYS A 14 -2.09 -7.96 5.77
C CYS A 14 -0.59 -8.05 6.08
N ILE A 15 0.22 -7.27 5.38
CA ILE A 15 1.62 -7.00 5.70
C ILE A 15 1.80 -5.50 5.69
N ALA A 16 2.47 -4.94 6.70
CA ALA A 16 2.80 -3.52 6.78
C ALA A 16 4.29 -3.32 7.06
N CYS A 17 5.09 -3.10 6.01
CA CYS A 17 6.49 -2.73 6.19
C CYS A 17 6.62 -1.22 6.47
N LYS A 18 6.87 -0.84 7.72
CA LYS A 18 6.96 0.57 8.16
C LYS A 18 8.39 1.13 8.23
N GLY A 19 9.33 0.50 7.53
CA GLY A 19 10.74 0.87 7.51
C GLY A 19 11.67 -0.35 7.48
N GLY A 20 12.91 -0.13 7.07
CA GLY A 20 13.98 -1.14 7.08
C GLY A 20 14.41 -1.63 5.70
N THR A 21 15.26 -2.66 5.67
CA THR A 21 15.84 -3.18 4.44
C THR A 21 15.91 -4.69 4.41
N ASN A 22 16.08 -5.27 3.21
CA ASN A 22 16.34 -6.70 2.99
C ASN A 22 15.21 -7.57 3.58
N MET A 23 14.02 -7.41 3.02
CA MET A 23 12.83 -8.16 3.45
C MET A 23 12.24 -8.99 2.31
N LEU A 24 11.86 -10.23 2.60
CA LEU A 24 11.21 -11.14 1.67
C LEU A 24 9.88 -11.63 2.25
N PHE A 25 8.83 -11.52 1.44
CA PHE A 25 7.48 -11.99 1.74
C PHE A 25 7.03 -12.90 0.60
N GLU A 26 6.67 -14.15 0.86
CA GLU A 26 6.35 -15.08 -0.22
C GLU A 26 5.37 -16.18 0.12
N ARG A 27 4.65 -16.72 -0.87
CA ARG A 27 3.64 -17.78 -0.66
C ARG A 27 2.57 -17.34 0.35
N ILE A 28 2.06 -16.13 0.18
CA ILE A 28 1.06 -15.52 1.08
C ILE A 28 -0.30 -15.48 0.39
N ILE A 29 -1.32 -15.96 1.11
CA ILE A 29 -2.73 -15.74 0.79
C ILE A 29 -3.25 -14.62 1.69
N ALA A 30 -3.68 -13.50 1.11
CA ALA A 30 -4.04 -12.28 1.83
C ALA A 30 -5.42 -11.72 1.43
N SER A 31 -5.92 -10.77 2.22
CA SER A 31 -7.13 -9.99 1.96
C SER A 31 -6.94 -8.55 2.49
N GLY A 32 -7.91 -7.99 3.22
CA GLY A 32 -7.77 -6.70 3.90
C GLY A 32 -7.42 -5.54 2.96
N LEU A 33 -6.43 -4.74 3.33
CA LEU A 33 -5.82 -3.68 2.50
C LEU A 33 -4.59 -4.18 1.72
N GLY A 34 -4.38 -5.50 1.67
CA GLY A 34 -3.41 -6.15 0.81
C GLY A 34 -1.98 -6.18 1.35
N LEU A 35 -1.03 -6.25 0.42
CA LEU A 35 0.40 -6.33 0.69
C LEU A 35 0.98 -4.92 0.69
N THR A 36 1.25 -4.39 1.88
CA THR A 36 1.52 -2.96 2.07
C THR A 36 2.98 -2.69 2.45
N ILE A 37 3.58 -1.70 1.79
CA ILE A 37 4.77 -1.00 2.29
C ILE A 37 4.34 0.40 2.73
N GLY A 38 4.43 0.66 4.03
CA GLY A 38 4.07 1.91 4.67
C GLY A 38 3.03 1.77 5.78
N SER A 39 2.46 2.87 6.26
CA SER A 39 2.77 4.23 5.82
C SER A 39 4.19 4.66 6.22
N LEU A 40 5.00 5.03 5.23
CA LEU A 40 6.36 5.53 5.45
C LEU A 40 6.31 7.03 5.73
N GLY A 41 7.16 7.49 6.65
CA GLY A 41 7.44 8.91 6.89
C GLY A 41 8.74 9.28 6.19
N SER A 42 9.75 9.63 6.98
CA SER A 42 11.11 9.88 6.51
C SER A 42 12.03 8.65 6.61
N GLY A 43 13.25 8.79 6.07
CA GLY A 43 14.27 7.75 6.07
C GLY A 43 14.20 6.85 4.84
N THR A 44 15.09 5.85 4.79
CA THR A 44 15.26 4.97 3.62
C THR A 44 14.78 3.56 3.92
N THR A 45 13.81 3.10 3.12
CA THR A 45 13.32 1.73 3.07
C THR A 45 13.70 1.14 1.71
N ARG A 46 14.37 -0.01 1.67
CA ARG A 46 14.81 -0.57 0.38
C ARG A 46 15.03 -2.07 0.35
N ASN A 47 15.09 -2.64 -0.85
CA ASN A 47 15.32 -4.07 -1.09
C ASN A 47 14.24 -4.92 -0.41
N ILE A 48 13.02 -4.77 -0.91
CA ILE A 48 11.84 -5.49 -0.43
C ILE A 48 11.26 -6.30 -1.58
N THR A 49 11.04 -7.59 -1.35
CA THR A 49 10.43 -8.47 -2.34
C THR A 49 9.16 -9.10 -1.78
N PHE A 50 8.08 -9.02 -2.55
CA PHE A 50 6.90 -9.86 -2.43
C PHE A 50 6.85 -10.79 -3.64
N ARG A 51 6.71 -12.11 -3.43
CA ARG A 51 6.58 -13.04 -4.56
C ARG A 51 5.64 -14.20 -4.32
N ASP A 52 4.96 -14.67 -5.37
CA ASP A 52 4.03 -15.80 -5.30
C ASP A 52 2.95 -15.58 -4.24
N CYS A 53 2.17 -14.50 -4.40
CA CYS A 53 1.13 -14.14 -3.44
C CYS A 53 -0.23 -14.01 -4.14
N SER A 54 -1.28 -14.39 -3.42
CA SER A 54 -2.66 -14.25 -3.91
C SER A 54 -3.52 -13.44 -2.95
N MET A 55 -4.38 -12.59 -3.49
CA MET A 55 -5.29 -11.74 -2.74
C MET A 55 -6.69 -11.84 -3.33
N ARG A 56 -7.63 -12.43 -2.60
CA ARG A 56 -9.02 -12.58 -3.05
C ARG A 56 -9.95 -11.67 -2.24
N ASN A 57 -10.84 -10.96 -2.93
CA ASN A 57 -11.80 -10.03 -2.34
C ASN A 57 -11.16 -8.95 -1.45
N THR A 58 -9.90 -8.60 -1.74
CA THR A 58 -9.17 -7.58 -1.01
C THR A 58 -9.74 -6.20 -1.29
N PHE A 59 -9.58 -5.25 -0.37
CA PHE A 59 -9.99 -3.88 -0.59
C PHE A 59 -8.98 -3.16 -1.49
N LYS A 60 -7.69 -3.26 -1.15
CA LYS A 60 -6.57 -2.87 -2.03
C LYS A 60 -5.64 -4.06 -2.24
N GLY A 61 -4.86 -4.08 -3.31
CA GLY A 61 -3.89 -5.15 -3.56
C GLY A 61 -2.47 -4.76 -3.15
N ILE A 62 -1.69 -4.29 -4.11
CA ILE A 62 -0.35 -3.74 -3.84
C ILE A 62 -0.51 -2.32 -3.34
N TYR A 63 -0.06 -2.02 -2.13
CA TYR A 63 -0.24 -0.69 -1.53
C TYR A 63 1.08 -0.14 -0.99
N MET A 64 1.67 0.81 -1.72
CA MET A 64 2.88 1.51 -1.27
C MET A 64 2.52 2.96 -0.93
N LYS A 65 2.73 3.35 0.34
CA LYS A 65 2.16 4.59 0.86
C LYS A 65 3.11 5.42 1.72
N PHE A 66 3.22 6.71 1.42
CA PHE A 66 3.84 7.71 2.30
C PHE A 66 2.76 8.45 3.10
N ASN A 67 2.99 8.70 4.39
CA ASN A 67 2.17 9.59 5.21
C ASN A 67 2.78 10.99 5.28
N VAL A 68 2.18 11.84 6.12
CA VAL A 68 2.61 13.23 6.37
C VAL A 68 4.03 13.38 6.92
N GLY A 69 4.67 12.30 7.39
CA GLY A 69 6.08 12.33 7.80
C GLY A 69 7.03 12.66 6.65
N ALA A 70 6.63 12.40 5.40
CA ALA A 70 7.37 12.75 4.19
C ALA A 70 7.00 14.14 3.63
N ILE A 71 6.57 15.08 4.49
CA ILE A 71 6.32 16.48 4.07
C ILE A 71 7.59 17.33 4.14
N ASN A 72 8.33 17.23 5.26
CA ASN A 72 9.50 18.09 5.52
C ASN A 72 10.82 17.32 5.48
N GLU A 73 10.77 15.99 5.55
CA GLU A 73 11.93 15.12 5.59
C GLU A 73 11.85 14.09 4.46
N LEU A 74 12.99 13.81 3.84
CA LEU A 74 13.08 12.86 2.73
C LEU A 74 12.72 11.44 3.19
N GLY A 75 11.68 10.88 2.58
CA GLY A 75 11.30 9.48 2.68
C GLY A 75 11.61 8.78 1.36
N VAL A 76 12.44 7.73 1.38
CA VAL A 76 12.82 6.97 0.19
C VAL A 76 12.31 5.54 0.32
N LEU A 77 11.55 5.09 -0.68
CA LEU A 77 11.26 3.68 -0.92
C LEU A 77 11.92 3.26 -2.22
N ALA A 78 12.93 2.40 -2.15
CA ALA A 78 13.71 1.99 -3.31
C ALA A 78 13.84 0.46 -3.46
N ASP A 79 14.13 -0.01 -4.67
CA ASP A 79 14.48 -1.40 -4.94
C ASP A 79 13.40 -2.38 -4.44
N VAL A 80 12.18 -2.21 -4.95
CA VAL A 80 11.04 -3.03 -4.57
C VAL A 80 10.63 -3.92 -5.72
N LEU A 81 10.43 -5.21 -5.44
CA LEU A 81 9.88 -6.18 -6.38
C LEU A 81 8.57 -6.75 -5.85
N TYR A 82 7.53 -6.67 -6.67
CA TYR A 82 6.35 -7.52 -6.56
C TYR A 82 6.34 -8.44 -7.78
N GLU A 83 6.45 -9.76 -7.58
CA GLU A 83 6.52 -10.76 -8.63
C GLU A 83 5.46 -11.85 -8.43
N ASP A 84 4.83 -12.33 -9.51
CA ASP A 84 3.85 -13.42 -9.44
C ASP A 84 2.71 -13.14 -8.43
N ILE A 85 2.08 -11.97 -8.57
CA ILE A 85 1.01 -11.53 -7.68
C ILE A 85 -0.34 -11.68 -8.38
N ARG A 86 -1.26 -12.42 -7.76
CA ARG A 86 -2.63 -12.60 -8.25
C ARG A 86 -3.61 -11.83 -7.36
N ILE A 87 -4.40 -10.93 -7.95
CA ILE A 87 -5.38 -10.09 -7.26
C ILE A 87 -6.75 -10.34 -7.87
N GLU A 88 -7.65 -10.96 -7.11
CA GLU A 88 -8.98 -11.34 -7.57
C GLU A 88 -10.06 -10.52 -6.87
N GLN A 89 -10.92 -9.91 -7.67
CA GLN A 89 -12.08 -9.13 -7.22
C GLN A 89 -11.73 -8.02 -6.21
N PRO A 90 -10.68 -7.20 -6.46
CA PRO A 90 -10.38 -6.07 -5.60
C PRO A 90 -11.56 -5.10 -5.55
N ARG A 91 -11.86 -4.57 -4.36
CA ARG A 91 -13.03 -3.69 -4.14
C ARG A 91 -12.76 -2.21 -4.37
N GLN A 92 -11.49 -1.79 -4.34
CA GLN A 92 -11.09 -0.41 -4.56
C GLN A 92 -9.91 -0.39 -5.55
N TRP A 93 -8.68 -0.19 -5.09
CA TRP A 93 -7.50 -0.09 -5.97
C TRP A 93 -6.69 -1.38 -5.95
N PRO A 94 -6.60 -2.15 -7.04
CA PRO A 94 -5.70 -3.30 -7.09
C PRO A 94 -4.25 -2.92 -6.84
N ILE A 95 -3.83 -1.75 -7.32
CA ILE A 95 -2.50 -1.20 -7.11
C ILE A 95 -2.65 0.27 -6.72
N TRP A 96 -2.02 0.67 -5.63
CA TRP A 96 -1.93 2.06 -5.20
C TRP A 96 -0.51 2.37 -4.76
N ILE A 97 0.12 3.33 -5.43
CA ILE A 97 1.46 3.82 -5.11
C ILE A 97 1.34 5.34 -4.97
N GLY A 98 1.43 5.86 -3.75
CA GLY A 98 1.20 7.28 -3.53
C GLY A 98 0.99 7.69 -2.07
N PRO A 99 0.18 8.72 -1.79
CA PRO A 99 -0.14 9.11 -0.42
C PRO A 99 -0.91 8.01 0.31
N ALA A 100 -0.73 7.92 1.62
CA ALA A 100 -1.58 7.12 2.48
C ALA A 100 -3.02 7.66 2.40
N GLN A 101 -3.91 6.85 1.84
CA GLN A 101 -5.34 7.04 1.91
C GLN A 101 -5.84 6.47 3.23
N GLN A 102 -6.11 7.36 4.19
CA GLN A 102 -6.36 6.99 5.59
C GLN A 102 -7.15 8.08 6.33
N SER A 103 -7.76 7.69 7.44
CA SER A 103 -8.24 8.62 8.47
C SER A 103 -7.41 8.37 9.74
N VAL A 104 -6.77 9.41 10.27
CA VAL A 104 -5.82 9.28 11.41
C VAL A 104 -6.16 10.27 12.53
N GLY A 105 -6.01 9.83 13.78
CA GLY A 105 -6.17 10.69 14.96
C GLY A 105 -7.57 11.28 15.12
N GLY A 106 -7.64 12.58 15.46
CA GLY A 106 -8.89 13.32 15.64
C GLY A 106 -9.74 13.47 14.37
N ASP A 107 -9.23 13.04 13.21
CA ASP A 107 -9.92 13.07 11.93
C ASP A 107 -10.89 11.88 11.75
N ALA A 108 -10.97 10.96 12.73
CA ALA A 108 -11.93 9.86 12.70
C ALA A 108 -13.40 10.32 12.60
N GLN A 109 -13.70 11.55 13.04
CA GLN A 109 -15.03 12.15 12.93
C GLN A 109 -15.33 12.69 11.53
N ASN A 110 -14.31 12.90 10.68
CA ASN A 110 -14.46 13.32 9.30
C ASN A 110 -13.55 12.47 8.39
N ILE A 111 -14.08 11.32 7.98
CA ILE A 111 -13.37 10.36 7.10
C ILE A 111 -12.99 10.95 5.73
N CYS A 112 -13.62 12.06 5.33
CA CYS A 112 -13.33 12.73 4.08
C CYS A 112 -12.22 13.79 4.19
N LYS A 113 -11.70 14.07 5.39
CA LYS A 113 -10.56 14.98 5.57
C LYS A 113 -9.28 14.33 5.04
N ALA A 114 -8.53 15.06 4.22
CA ALA A 114 -7.28 14.57 3.65
C ALA A 114 -6.13 14.58 4.69
N ASN A 115 -5.51 13.42 4.91
CA ASN A 115 -4.35 13.30 5.80
C ASN A 115 -3.46 12.06 5.51
N PRO A 116 -2.61 12.07 4.46
CA PRO A 116 -2.52 13.09 3.42
C PRO A 116 -3.52 12.89 2.27
N CYS A 117 -4.16 11.72 2.16
CA CYS A 117 -5.21 11.47 1.17
C CYS A 117 -6.51 11.00 1.82
N SER A 118 -7.62 11.63 1.40
CA SER A 118 -8.95 11.36 1.91
C SER A 118 -9.46 9.98 1.50
N LEU A 119 -10.15 9.28 2.40
CA LEU A 119 -10.85 8.03 2.07
C LEU A 119 -11.99 8.24 1.06
N CYS A 120 -12.50 9.46 0.96
CA CYS A 120 -13.60 9.81 0.05
C CYS A 120 -13.12 10.22 -1.35
N TRP A 121 -11.82 10.42 -1.54
CA TRP A 121 -11.25 10.72 -2.86
C TRP A 121 -11.20 9.46 -3.76
N PRO A 122 -11.50 9.56 -5.07
CA PRO A 122 -11.91 10.75 -5.83
C PRO A 122 -13.43 10.93 -5.90
N TYR A 123 -14.21 10.17 -5.14
CA TYR A 123 -15.65 9.99 -5.36
C TYR A 123 -16.52 11.12 -4.80
N VAL A 124 -16.06 11.83 -3.77
CA VAL A 124 -16.86 12.87 -3.09
C VAL A 124 -16.16 14.23 -3.20
N PRO A 125 -16.63 15.16 -4.04
CA PRO A 125 -16.17 16.55 -3.99
C PRO A 125 -16.56 17.20 -2.64
N PRO A 126 -15.70 18.00 -1.99
CA PRO A 126 -14.37 18.48 -2.43
C PRO A 126 -13.19 17.67 -1.84
N ALA A 127 -13.32 16.35 -1.64
CA ALA A 127 -12.26 15.54 -1.05
C ALA A 127 -10.95 15.65 -1.84
N GLU A 128 -9.83 15.64 -1.11
CA GLU A 128 -8.49 15.84 -1.66
C GLU A 128 -7.58 14.63 -1.44
N CYS A 129 -6.55 14.52 -2.29
CA CYS A 129 -5.53 13.50 -2.18
C CYS A 129 -4.15 14.12 -2.45
N ASN A 130 -3.45 14.49 -1.38
CA ASN A 130 -2.25 15.32 -1.47
C ASN A 130 -1.01 14.43 -1.29
N ALA A 131 -0.17 14.30 -2.32
CA ALA A 131 1.07 13.52 -2.19
C ALA A 131 2.09 14.24 -1.28
N PRO A 132 2.71 13.55 -0.31
CA PRO A 132 3.81 14.13 0.47
C PRO A 132 4.97 14.51 -0.46
N PRO A 133 5.39 15.79 -0.51
CA PRO A 133 6.33 16.29 -1.51
C PRO A 133 7.74 15.68 -1.41
N MET A 134 8.12 15.17 -0.23
CA MET A 134 9.43 14.57 0.03
C MET A 134 9.40 13.03 0.00
N GLY A 135 8.29 12.42 -0.45
CA GLY A 135 8.19 10.98 -0.65
C GLY A 135 8.71 10.57 -2.03
N LEU A 136 9.78 9.78 -2.07
CA LEU A 136 10.41 9.28 -3.29
C LEU A 136 10.22 7.77 -3.43
N PHE A 137 9.61 7.35 -4.54
CA PHE A 137 9.60 5.97 -5.00
C PHE A 137 10.64 5.80 -6.11
N ALA A 138 11.56 4.84 -5.97
CA ALA A 138 12.62 4.59 -6.96
C ALA A 138 12.78 3.10 -7.24
N ASN A 139 13.01 2.72 -8.50
CA ASN A 139 13.24 1.32 -8.89
C ASN A 139 12.17 0.35 -8.35
N ILE A 140 10.91 0.65 -8.67
CA ILE A 140 9.76 -0.18 -8.29
C ILE A 140 9.41 -1.07 -9.48
N THR A 141 9.52 -2.38 -9.29
CA THR A 141 9.22 -3.38 -10.32
C THR A 141 7.99 -4.17 -9.94
N LEU A 142 6.98 -4.14 -10.82
CA LEU A 142 5.83 -5.04 -10.79
C LEU A 142 5.99 -6.02 -11.95
N ARG A 143 6.15 -7.31 -11.65
CA ARG A 143 6.36 -8.36 -12.66
C ARG A 143 5.32 -9.45 -12.49
N ASN A 144 4.72 -9.88 -13.60
CA ASN A 144 3.68 -10.91 -13.60
C ASN A 144 2.58 -10.67 -12.53
N VAL A 145 2.05 -9.44 -12.51
CA VAL A 145 0.92 -9.08 -11.65
C VAL A 145 -0.37 -9.26 -12.45
N THR A 146 -1.23 -10.15 -12.01
CA THR A 146 -2.52 -10.46 -12.65
C THR A 146 -3.67 -9.92 -11.80
N ILE A 147 -4.50 -9.05 -12.39
CA ILE A 147 -5.72 -8.52 -11.77
C ILE A 147 -6.93 -9.12 -12.50
N ILE A 148 -7.87 -9.67 -11.74
CA ILE A 148 -9.02 -10.39 -12.28
C ILE A 148 -10.30 -9.81 -11.69
N ASP A 149 -11.24 -9.44 -12.56
CA ASP A 149 -12.58 -8.97 -12.22
C ASP A 149 -12.61 -7.83 -11.16
N PRO A 150 -11.88 -6.71 -11.37
CA PRO A 150 -11.90 -5.59 -10.43
C PRO A 150 -13.29 -4.98 -10.34
N LYS A 151 -13.81 -4.78 -9.12
CA LYS A 151 -15.18 -4.29 -8.91
C LYS A 151 -15.34 -2.79 -9.15
N THR A 152 -14.24 -2.05 -9.03
CA THR A 152 -14.15 -0.62 -9.31
C THR A 152 -12.80 -0.38 -9.95
N SER A 153 -12.76 0.27 -11.10
CA SER A 153 -11.53 0.67 -11.81
C SER A 153 -11.75 2.00 -12.49
#